data_AF-A0A533S8L0-F1
#
_entry.id   AF-A0A533S8L0-F1
#
_cell.length_a   1.000
_cell.length_b   1.000
_cell.length_c   1.000
_cell.angle_alpha   90.00
_cell.angle_beta   90.00
_cell.angle_gamma   90.00
#
_symmetry.space_group_name_H-M   'P 1'
#
loop_
_entity.id
_entity.type
_entity.pdbx_description
1 polymer ?
#
loop_
_entity_poly.entity_id
_entity_poly.type
_entity_poly.pdbx_seq_one_letter_code
_entity_poly.pdbx_strand_id
1 'polypeptide(L)'
;NQRSTPADLSIFSAVEFCLWDAQDDATNFQRNYSIGEVEAEDGVIYHKSEYRERRNHFAYFACSEPLVGFDTQREDFLGAYRGWESPSAVEKGVSANSIAHGWQPIGSHHVRLLLNSHETRKVVFLLGYHENPEDAKFDPPGSQTINKQTVLPVIQRYLQPSEVERAFRELQEFWRERLGRFQVQTPDVHTNRMVNIWNAYQMMVTFNFSRSTSYFESGIGRGIGFRDSNQDMLGFMHLDPARSRQRILDLASTQMPSGEAYHQYQPMTKQGNAEIGGNFNDDPLWLVLASAAYLKETNDWSILAEPVPFDQKPGSEAPLYVHLQRSIRYTLERLGPHGLPLIGRADWNDCLNLNCYSDTPGQSFQTVTGKDGKIA
;
A
#
# COMPACT_ATOMS: atom_id res chain seq x y z
N ASN A 1 -29.71 -8.07 19.82
CA ASN A 1 -30.70 -9.17 19.84
C ASN A 1 -32.07 -8.61 19.49
N GLN A 2 -32.59 -8.86 18.28
CA GLN A 2 -33.93 -8.37 17.90
C GLN A 2 -35.08 -9.32 18.31
N ARG A 3 -34.76 -10.47 18.93
CA ARG A 3 -35.75 -11.45 19.39
C ARG A 3 -36.38 -10.98 20.70
N SER A 4 -37.53 -11.56 21.03
CA SER A 4 -38.22 -11.38 22.32
C SER A 4 -37.62 -12.21 23.46
N THR A 5 -36.73 -13.15 23.16
CA THR A 5 -36.06 -14.04 24.12
C THR A 5 -34.57 -13.73 24.20
N PRO A 6 -33.88 -14.09 25.30
CA PRO A 6 -32.42 -14.03 25.36
C PRO A 6 -31.75 -14.83 24.22
N ALA A 7 -30.57 -14.38 23.80
CA ALA A 7 -29.73 -15.05 22.82
C ALA A 7 -28.33 -15.24 23.41
N ASP A 8 -27.88 -16.49 23.45
CA ASP A 8 -26.50 -16.85 23.77
C ASP A 8 -25.71 -16.99 22.47
N LEU A 9 -24.70 -16.14 22.29
CA LEU A 9 -23.94 -16.04 21.06
C LEU A 9 -22.47 -16.37 21.31
N SER A 10 -21.93 -17.29 20.51
CA SER A 10 -20.50 -17.46 20.31
C SER A 10 -20.07 -16.69 19.06
N ILE A 11 -19.16 -15.73 19.24
CA ILE A 11 -18.61 -14.90 18.18
C ILE A 11 -17.14 -15.30 17.99
N PHE A 12 -16.79 -15.67 16.76
CA PHE A 12 -15.42 -15.95 16.35
C PHE A 12 -14.99 -14.88 15.36
N SER A 13 -13.87 -14.20 15.65
CA SER A 13 -13.19 -13.34 14.68
C SER A 13 -12.12 -14.15 13.95
N ALA A 14 -11.72 -13.74 12.75
CA ALA A 14 -10.62 -14.37 12.04
C ALA A 14 -9.93 -13.39 11.09
N VAL A 15 -8.60 -13.38 11.12
CA VAL A 15 -7.72 -12.82 10.10
C VAL A 15 -6.64 -13.85 9.76
N GLU A 16 -6.29 -13.99 8.50
CA GLU A 16 -5.14 -14.80 8.07
C GLU A 16 -3.96 -13.87 7.79
N PHE A 17 -2.82 -14.12 8.45
CA PHE A 17 -1.65 -13.28 8.28
C PHE A 17 -0.86 -13.73 7.05
N CYS A 18 -0.49 -12.78 6.21
CA CYS A 18 0.61 -12.95 5.26
C CYS A 18 1.94 -12.89 6.02
N LEU A 19 2.94 -13.66 5.58
CA LEU A 19 4.31 -13.62 6.10
C LEU A 19 5.10 -12.41 5.57
N TRP A 20 4.46 -11.23 5.61
CA TRP A 20 4.95 -9.90 5.23
C TRP A 20 5.33 -9.70 3.77
N ASP A 21 6.33 -10.43 3.28
CA ASP A 21 6.70 -10.41 1.87
C ASP A 21 5.74 -11.34 1.11
N ALA A 22 4.80 -10.76 0.38
CA ALA A 22 3.76 -11.51 -0.32
C ALA A 22 4.30 -12.41 -1.43
N GLN A 23 5.46 -12.09 -2.01
CA GLN A 23 6.10 -12.95 -3.01
C GLN A 23 6.74 -14.16 -2.33
N ASP A 24 7.45 -13.95 -1.22
CA ASP A 24 8.00 -15.06 -0.42
C ASP A 24 6.88 -15.95 0.12
N ASP A 25 5.84 -15.36 0.72
CA ASP A 25 4.66 -16.04 1.27
C ASP A 25 4.06 -17.04 0.28
N ALA A 26 3.86 -16.61 -0.97
CA ALA A 26 3.23 -17.41 -2.02
C ALA A 26 4.14 -18.44 -2.70
N THR A 27 5.47 -18.39 -2.51
CA THR A 27 6.40 -19.20 -3.33
C THR A 27 7.47 -19.97 -2.57
N ASN A 28 7.83 -19.55 -1.36
CA ASN A 28 9.00 -20.06 -0.65
C ASN A 28 8.68 -21.01 0.51
N PHE A 29 7.70 -21.89 0.31
CA PHE A 29 7.18 -22.81 1.34
C PHE A 29 8.25 -23.67 2.02
N GLN A 30 9.33 -23.99 1.31
CA GLN A 30 10.47 -24.73 1.86
C GLN A 30 11.08 -24.05 3.11
N ARG A 31 11.03 -22.71 3.17
CA ARG A 31 11.47 -21.90 4.30
C ARG A 31 10.27 -21.46 5.14
N ASN A 32 9.30 -20.82 4.52
CA ASN A 32 8.34 -19.99 5.23
C ASN A 32 7.32 -20.78 6.06
N TYR A 33 7.10 -22.07 5.77
CA TYR A 33 6.34 -22.95 6.66
C TYR A 33 7.02 -23.27 7.99
N SER A 34 8.26 -22.81 8.20
CA SER A 34 9.00 -22.98 9.46
C SER A 34 9.22 -21.68 10.24
N ILE A 35 8.68 -20.54 9.79
CA ILE A 35 8.97 -19.22 10.38
C ILE A 35 7.76 -18.51 11.00
N GLY A 36 6.57 -19.11 10.91
CA GLY A 36 5.35 -18.67 11.59
C GLY A 36 5.58 -18.52 13.11
N GLU A 37 5.48 -17.31 13.65
CA GLU A 37 5.67 -17.06 15.08
C GLU A 37 4.66 -16.04 15.59
N VAL A 38 4.11 -16.32 16.78
CA VAL A 38 3.08 -15.50 17.43
C VAL A 38 3.34 -15.33 18.92
N GLU A 39 2.72 -14.31 19.51
CA GLU A 39 2.48 -14.19 20.95
C GLU A 39 0.98 -13.94 21.16
N ALA A 40 0.38 -14.44 22.24
CA ALA A 40 -1.02 -14.19 22.56
C ALA A 40 -1.17 -13.92 24.05
N GLU A 41 -1.61 -12.72 24.40
CA GLU A 41 -1.81 -12.29 25.79
C GLU A 41 -2.82 -11.16 25.89
N ASP A 42 -3.54 -11.08 27.01
CA ASP A 42 -4.47 -10.00 27.36
C ASP A 42 -5.47 -9.59 26.26
N GLY A 43 -6.00 -10.57 25.53
CA GLY A 43 -6.98 -10.34 24.47
C GLY A 43 -6.39 -9.84 23.15
N VAL A 44 -5.07 -9.97 22.98
CA VAL A 44 -4.32 -9.56 21.78
C VAL A 44 -3.48 -10.72 21.25
N ILE A 45 -3.57 -10.94 19.94
CA ILE A 45 -2.71 -11.85 19.18
C ILE A 45 -1.70 -11.01 18.41
N TYR A 46 -0.41 -11.31 18.55
CA TYR A 46 0.69 -10.66 17.86
C TYR A 46 1.28 -11.62 16.84
N HIS A 47 1.33 -11.21 15.57
CA HIS A 47 2.04 -11.92 14.52
C HIS A 47 3.43 -11.31 14.34
N LYS A 48 4.46 -12.11 14.61
CA LYS A 48 5.86 -11.68 14.77
C LYS A 48 6.83 -12.52 13.95
N SER A 49 6.37 -13.15 12.87
CA SER A 49 7.26 -13.87 11.95
C SER A 49 8.40 -12.98 11.47
N GLU A 50 9.61 -13.53 11.54
CA GLU A 50 10.90 -12.85 11.28
C GLU A 50 11.21 -11.63 12.18
N TYR A 51 10.42 -11.36 13.23
CA TYR A 51 10.74 -10.30 14.20
C TYR A 51 12.01 -10.62 14.99
N ARG A 52 12.32 -11.90 15.19
CA ARG A 52 13.58 -12.35 15.80
C ARG A 52 14.83 -11.96 14.99
N GLU A 53 14.67 -11.65 13.70
CA GLU A 53 15.77 -11.38 12.77
C GLU A 53 15.73 -9.91 12.28
N ARG A 54 15.53 -9.70 10.98
CA ARG A 54 15.71 -8.41 10.28
C ARG A 54 14.51 -7.47 10.43
N ARG A 55 13.34 -7.96 10.84
CA ARG A 55 12.14 -7.11 10.98
C ARG A 55 12.17 -6.39 12.32
N ASN A 56 11.90 -5.11 12.30
CA ASN A 56 11.66 -4.30 13.50
C ASN A 56 10.15 -4.06 13.72
N HIS A 57 9.29 -4.73 12.95
CA HIS A 57 7.83 -4.58 13.00
C HIS A 57 7.08 -5.89 13.22
N PHE A 58 5.90 -5.79 13.83
CA PHE A 58 4.95 -6.88 14.01
C PHE A 58 3.51 -6.39 13.73
N ALA A 59 2.60 -7.33 13.53
CA ALA A 59 1.16 -7.04 13.45
C ALA A 59 0.49 -7.50 14.74
N TYR A 60 -0.63 -6.88 15.08
CA TYR A 60 -1.46 -7.31 16.20
C TYR A 60 -2.93 -7.32 15.81
N PHE A 61 -3.67 -8.26 16.38
CA PHE A 61 -5.12 -8.34 16.28
C PHE A 61 -5.68 -8.39 17.70
N ALA A 62 -6.41 -7.35 18.09
CA ALA A 62 -6.93 -7.17 19.45
C ALA A 62 -8.46 -7.20 19.49
N CYS A 63 -9.02 -7.58 20.64
CA CYS A 63 -10.45 -7.58 20.91
C CYS A 63 -10.76 -6.77 22.17
N SER A 64 -11.84 -6.00 22.18
CA SER A 64 -12.25 -5.19 23.35
C SER A 64 -12.94 -6.01 24.45
N GLU A 65 -13.41 -7.21 24.13
CA GLU A 65 -14.13 -8.07 25.07
C GLU A 65 -13.22 -9.13 25.68
N PRO A 66 -13.50 -9.57 26.92
CA PRO A 66 -12.86 -10.74 27.49
C PRO A 66 -13.07 -11.97 26.61
N LEU A 67 -11.99 -12.71 26.39
CA LEU A 67 -12.00 -13.90 25.54
C LEU A 67 -12.34 -15.14 26.36
N VAL A 68 -13.13 -16.04 25.78
CA VAL A 68 -13.28 -17.42 26.29
C VAL A 68 -12.33 -18.40 25.61
N GLY A 69 -11.66 -17.95 24.55
CA GLY A 69 -10.61 -18.68 23.87
C GLY A 69 -10.07 -17.89 22.67
N PHE A 70 -9.03 -18.42 22.04
CA PHE A 70 -8.43 -17.87 20.85
C PHE A 70 -7.86 -18.98 19.96
N ASP A 71 -7.47 -18.67 18.74
CA ASP A 71 -6.68 -19.55 17.90
C ASP A 71 -5.69 -18.73 17.07
N THR A 72 -4.49 -19.29 16.91
CA THR A 72 -3.45 -18.67 16.08
C THR A 72 -2.93 -19.59 14.98
N GLN A 73 -3.32 -20.86 14.97
CA GLN A 73 -2.98 -21.82 13.90
C GLN A 73 -4.18 -22.04 12.97
N ARG A 74 -4.00 -21.82 11.67
CA ARG A 74 -5.10 -21.94 10.67
C ARG A 74 -5.74 -23.32 10.69
N GLU A 75 -4.92 -24.37 10.69
CA GLU A 75 -5.40 -25.75 10.61
C GLU A 75 -6.18 -26.17 11.86
N ASP A 76 -5.82 -25.68 13.05
CA ASP A 76 -6.55 -25.99 14.30
C ASP A 76 -7.93 -25.29 14.32
N PHE A 77 -8.00 -24.08 13.77
CA PHE A 77 -9.25 -23.32 13.67
C PHE A 77 -10.19 -23.88 12.59
N LEU A 78 -9.67 -24.09 11.38
CA LEU A 78 -10.44 -24.61 10.24
C LEU A 78 -10.75 -26.10 10.40
N GLY A 79 -9.78 -26.88 10.84
CA GLY A 79 -9.80 -28.34 10.84
C GLY A 79 -9.37 -28.94 9.49
N ALA A 80 -8.77 -30.12 9.54
CA ALA A 80 -8.28 -30.79 8.35
C ALA A 80 -9.34 -30.98 7.27
N TYR A 81 -8.96 -30.65 6.03
CA TYR A 81 -9.79 -30.74 4.82
C TYR A 81 -11.02 -29.82 4.82
N ARG A 82 -10.99 -28.72 5.59
CA ARG A 82 -12.07 -27.72 5.65
C ARG A 82 -11.61 -26.35 5.16
N GLY A 83 -12.55 -25.56 4.66
CA GLY A 83 -12.32 -24.16 4.27
C GLY A 83 -12.96 -23.16 5.22
N TRP A 84 -12.81 -21.87 4.87
CA TRP A 84 -13.34 -20.72 5.60
C TRP A 84 -14.89 -20.71 5.68
N GLU A 85 -15.56 -21.47 4.82
CA GLU A 85 -17.00 -21.69 4.82
C GLU A 85 -17.50 -22.62 5.95
N SER A 86 -16.62 -23.46 6.53
CA SER A 86 -16.99 -24.40 7.58
C SER A 86 -15.89 -24.66 8.65
N PRO A 87 -15.41 -23.64 9.38
CA PRO A 87 -14.38 -23.83 10.40
C PRO A 87 -14.84 -24.75 11.53
N SER A 88 -14.02 -25.74 11.88
CA SER A 88 -14.28 -26.70 12.95
C SER A 88 -14.49 -26.01 14.31
N ALA A 89 -13.71 -24.99 14.64
CA ALA A 89 -13.85 -24.26 15.91
C ALA A 89 -15.23 -23.59 16.03
N VAL A 90 -15.72 -23.00 14.93
CA VAL A 90 -17.02 -22.34 14.86
C VAL A 90 -18.15 -23.35 14.98
N GLU A 91 -18.09 -24.45 14.22
CA GLU A 91 -19.10 -25.53 14.27
C GLU A 91 -19.22 -26.13 15.67
N LYS A 92 -18.09 -26.37 16.34
CA LYS A 92 -18.05 -26.92 17.70
C LYS A 92 -18.40 -25.90 18.78
N GLY A 93 -18.39 -24.61 18.46
CA GLY A 93 -18.62 -23.52 19.43
C GLY A 93 -17.51 -23.40 20.49
N VAL A 94 -16.27 -23.81 20.16
CA VAL A 94 -15.10 -23.75 21.05
C VAL A 94 -13.81 -23.57 20.24
N SER A 95 -12.93 -22.68 20.72
CA SER A 95 -11.59 -22.48 20.18
C SER A 95 -10.61 -23.52 20.73
N ALA A 96 -9.55 -23.82 19.98
CA ALA A 96 -8.54 -24.79 20.41
C ALA A 96 -7.46 -24.17 21.32
N ASN A 97 -7.40 -22.84 21.46
CA ASN A 97 -6.32 -22.13 22.15
C ASN A 97 -4.96 -22.46 21.53
N SER A 98 -4.94 -22.59 20.19
CA SER A 98 -3.76 -22.96 19.43
C SER A 98 -2.70 -21.85 19.45
N ILE A 99 -1.43 -22.26 19.53
CA ILE A 99 -0.25 -21.40 19.38
C ILE A 99 0.50 -21.85 18.12
N ALA A 100 0.60 -20.96 17.13
CA ALA A 100 1.27 -21.25 15.88
C ALA A 100 2.79 -21.36 16.06
N HIS A 101 3.35 -22.42 15.44
CA HIS A 101 4.78 -22.65 15.27
C HIS A 101 4.99 -23.09 13.82
N GLY A 102 5.47 -22.19 12.97
CA GLY A 102 5.46 -22.41 11.52
C GLY A 102 4.04 -22.40 10.92
N TRP A 103 3.91 -23.02 9.75
CA TRP A 103 2.67 -23.13 8.98
C TRP A 103 2.02 -21.76 8.69
N GLN A 104 0.69 -21.63 8.85
CA GLN A 104 -0.06 -20.43 8.53
C GLN A 104 -0.64 -19.79 9.80
N PRO A 105 -0.01 -18.74 10.33
CA PRO A 105 -0.54 -17.99 11.45
C PRO A 105 -1.86 -17.28 11.11
N ILE A 106 -2.79 -17.30 12.05
CA ILE A 106 -4.04 -16.53 12.03
C ILE A 106 -4.19 -15.72 13.32
N GLY A 107 -5.14 -14.80 13.33
CA GLY A 107 -5.65 -14.18 14.55
C GLY A 107 -7.13 -14.50 14.68
N SER A 108 -7.50 -15.33 15.66
CA SER A 108 -8.89 -15.65 15.96
C SER A 108 -9.19 -15.48 17.44
N HIS A 109 -10.23 -14.70 17.75
CA HIS A 109 -10.74 -14.54 19.11
C HIS A 109 -12.12 -15.18 19.22
N HIS A 110 -12.39 -15.85 20.35
CA HIS A 110 -13.71 -16.38 20.69
C HIS A 110 -14.29 -15.62 21.89
N VAL A 111 -15.41 -14.95 21.65
CA VAL A 111 -16.17 -14.16 22.62
C VAL A 111 -17.54 -14.79 22.81
N ARG A 112 -18.00 -14.88 24.07
CA ARG A 112 -19.38 -15.28 24.40
C ARG A 112 -20.18 -14.11 24.94
N LEU A 113 -21.34 -13.85 24.32
CA LEU A 113 -22.24 -12.80 24.73
C LEU A 113 -23.64 -13.36 24.97
N LEU A 114 -24.13 -13.20 26.20
CA LEU A 114 -25.55 -13.36 26.50
C LEU A 114 -26.25 -12.01 26.32
N LEU A 115 -27.10 -11.92 25.31
CA LEU A 115 -27.89 -10.72 25.01
C LEU A 115 -29.34 -10.94 25.42
N ASN A 116 -29.86 -10.12 26.34
CA ASN A 116 -31.28 -10.11 26.65
C ASN A 116 -32.10 -9.66 25.42
N SER A 117 -33.42 -9.82 25.53
CA SER A 117 -34.37 -9.31 24.54
C SER A 117 -34.10 -7.83 24.23
N HIS A 118 -34.02 -7.47 22.95
CA HIS A 118 -33.74 -6.11 22.46
C HIS A 118 -32.41 -5.48 22.89
N GLU A 119 -31.50 -6.26 23.50
CA GLU A 119 -30.20 -5.79 23.95
C GLU A 119 -29.20 -5.69 22.80
N THR A 120 -28.36 -4.65 22.83
CA THR A 120 -27.24 -4.45 21.90
C THR A 120 -25.92 -4.40 22.67
N ARG A 121 -24.89 -5.01 22.09
CA ARG A 121 -23.50 -4.93 22.54
C ARG A 121 -22.61 -4.57 21.36
N LYS A 122 -21.50 -3.88 21.64
CA LYS A 122 -20.53 -3.46 20.64
C LYS A 122 -19.18 -4.06 21.01
N VAL A 123 -18.64 -4.87 20.10
CA VAL A 123 -17.31 -5.47 20.19
C VAL A 123 -16.41 -4.76 19.21
N VAL A 124 -15.24 -4.32 19.65
CA VAL A 124 -14.23 -3.68 18.79
C VAL A 124 -13.12 -4.68 18.52
N PHE A 125 -12.81 -4.87 17.25
CA PHE A 125 -11.62 -5.60 16.79
C PHE A 125 -10.67 -4.62 16.14
N LEU A 126 -9.37 -4.75 16.44
CA LEU A 126 -8.34 -3.85 15.95
C LEU A 126 -7.20 -4.67 15.34
N LEU A 127 -7.03 -4.58 14.02
CA LEU A 127 -5.86 -5.07 13.31
C LEU A 127 -4.90 -3.88 13.11
N GLY A 128 -3.67 -4.02 13.56
CA GLY A 128 -2.68 -2.96 13.48
C GLY A 128 -1.28 -3.44 13.12
N TYR A 129 -0.47 -2.48 12.70
CA TYR A 129 0.95 -2.60 12.39
C TYR A 129 1.73 -1.75 13.39
N HIS A 130 2.86 -2.25 13.86
CA HIS A 130 3.70 -1.52 14.80
C HIS A 130 5.19 -1.77 14.54
N GLU A 131 5.98 -0.70 14.59
CA GLU A 131 7.45 -0.73 14.54
C GLU A 131 8.03 -0.37 15.91
N ASN A 132 9.05 -1.12 16.32
CA ASN A 132 9.92 -0.72 17.42
C ASN A 132 11.27 -0.24 16.86
N PRO A 133 11.98 0.63 17.58
CA PRO A 133 13.40 0.87 17.33
C PRO A 133 14.20 -0.44 17.35
N GLU A 134 15.22 -0.56 16.50
CA GLU A 134 16.01 -1.78 16.34
C GLU A 134 16.69 -2.22 17.65
N ASP A 135 17.11 -1.26 18.48
CA ASP A 135 17.75 -1.46 19.77
C ASP A 135 16.77 -1.74 20.92
N ALA A 136 15.46 -1.59 20.69
CA ALA A 136 14.41 -1.75 21.68
C ALA A 136 13.35 -2.79 21.28
N LYS A 137 13.72 -3.77 20.43
CA LYS A 137 12.80 -4.79 19.90
C LYS A 137 12.20 -5.72 20.96
N PHE A 138 12.97 -6.07 22.00
CA PHE A 138 12.58 -7.10 22.97
C PHE A 138 12.51 -6.55 24.40
N ASP A 139 11.53 -7.03 25.16
CA ASP A 139 11.35 -6.69 26.58
C ASP A 139 10.95 -7.96 27.36
N PRO A 140 11.76 -8.44 28.32
CA PRO A 140 13.03 -7.86 28.76
C PRO A 140 14.16 -8.02 27.72
N PRO A 141 15.23 -7.18 27.80
CA PRO A 141 16.40 -7.32 26.94
C PRO A 141 17.02 -8.73 26.99
N GLY A 142 17.41 -9.26 25.83
CA GLY A 142 17.97 -10.61 25.71
C GLY A 142 16.92 -11.74 25.63
N SER A 143 15.63 -11.41 25.70
CA SER A 143 14.54 -12.35 25.40
C SER A 143 14.18 -12.34 23.91
N GLN A 144 13.19 -13.16 23.53
CA GLN A 144 12.52 -13.04 22.24
C GLN A 144 11.10 -12.47 22.38
N THR A 145 10.69 -12.02 23.57
CA THR A 145 9.37 -11.43 23.80
C THR A 145 9.35 -10.02 23.22
N ILE A 146 8.39 -9.72 22.34
CA ILE A 146 8.33 -8.41 21.70
C ILE A 146 8.13 -7.31 22.74
N ASN A 147 8.77 -6.16 22.54
CA ASN A 147 8.51 -4.98 23.35
C ASN A 147 7.14 -4.39 22.98
N LYS A 148 6.19 -4.42 23.91
CA LYS A 148 4.82 -3.95 23.70
C LYS A 148 4.54 -2.59 24.33
N GLN A 149 5.53 -1.98 24.99
CA GLN A 149 5.32 -0.78 25.81
C GLN A 149 4.74 0.40 25.00
N THR A 150 5.18 0.56 23.75
CA THR A 150 4.75 1.65 22.87
C THR A 150 3.43 1.36 22.16
N VAL A 151 3.10 0.09 21.90
CA VAL A 151 1.87 -0.31 21.20
C VAL A 151 0.67 -0.45 22.14
N LEU A 152 0.87 -0.88 23.39
CA LEU A 152 -0.21 -1.11 24.34
C LEU A 152 -1.11 0.11 24.58
N PRO A 153 -0.59 1.35 24.77
CA PRO A 153 -1.43 2.53 24.89
C PRO A 153 -2.27 2.80 23.65
N VAL A 154 -1.75 2.48 22.45
CA VAL A 154 -2.48 2.64 21.18
C VAL A 154 -3.62 1.62 21.11
N ILE A 155 -3.35 0.35 21.42
CA ILE A 155 -4.36 -0.71 21.46
C ILE A 155 -5.47 -0.34 22.45
N GLN A 156 -5.11 -0.03 23.70
CA GLN A 156 -6.07 0.29 24.76
C GLN A 156 -6.97 1.47 24.39
N ARG A 157 -6.39 2.50 23.76
CA ARG A 157 -7.12 3.66 23.26
C ARG A 157 -8.14 3.27 22.19
N TYR A 158 -7.71 2.55 21.16
CA TYR A 158 -8.57 2.21 20.01
C TYR A 158 -9.53 1.04 20.26
N LEU A 159 -9.37 0.30 21.37
CA LEU A 159 -10.39 -0.63 21.86
C LEU A 159 -11.58 0.06 22.53
N GLN A 160 -11.49 1.37 22.85
CA GLN A 160 -12.61 2.12 23.42
C GLN A 160 -13.65 2.47 22.35
N PRO A 161 -14.94 2.11 22.52
CA PRO A 161 -16.00 2.46 21.58
C PRO A 161 -16.11 3.94 21.23
N SER A 162 -15.91 4.83 22.22
CA SER A 162 -15.97 6.28 22.03
C SER A 162 -14.84 6.78 21.14
N GLU A 163 -13.67 6.16 21.21
CA GLU A 163 -12.51 6.50 20.40
C GLU A 163 -12.70 6.08 18.95
N VAL A 164 -13.26 4.89 18.71
CA VAL A 164 -13.63 4.43 17.37
C VAL A 164 -14.64 5.39 16.72
N GLU A 165 -15.65 5.81 17.47
CA GLU A 165 -16.64 6.77 16.99
C GLU A 165 -16.04 8.15 16.69
N ARG A 166 -15.12 8.62 17.55
CA ARG A 166 -14.38 9.87 17.32
C ARG A 166 -13.55 9.79 16.04
N ALA A 167 -12.74 8.74 15.89
CA ALA A 167 -11.90 8.52 14.71
C ALA A 167 -12.72 8.37 13.43
N PHE A 168 -13.89 7.71 13.48
CA PHE A 168 -14.77 7.60 12.32
C PHE A 168 -15.38 8.95 11.91
N ARG A 169 -15.76 9.81 12.87
CA ARG A 169 -16.20 11.18 12.57
C ARG A 169 -15.08 12.02 11.95
N GLU A 170 -13.86 11.92 12.47
CA GLU A 170 -12.70 12.61 11.91
C GLU A 170 -12.41 12.16 10.48
N LEU A 171 -12.57 10.87 10.18
CA LEU A 171 -12.47 10.36 8.81
C LEU A 171 -13.58 10.91 7.89
N GLN A 172 -14.80 11.06 8.39
CA GLN A 172 -15.90 11.68 7.64
C GLN A 172 -15.62 13.15 7.34
N GLU A 173 -15.08 13.89 8.31
CA GLU A 173 -14.68 15.29 8.14
C GLU A 173 -13.53 15.43 7.16
N PHE A 174 -12.51 14.57 7.26
CA PHE A 174 -11.40 14.48 6.32
C PHE A 174 -11.88 14.36 4.86
N TRP A 175 -12.85 13.48 4.60
CA TRP A 175 -13.42 13.30 3.26
C TRP A 175 -14.33 14.45 2.86
N ARG A 176 -15.14 14.98 3.78
CA ARG A 176 -16.02 16.11 3.52
C ARG A 176 -15.23 17.35 3.09
N GLU A 177 -14.12 17.64 3.77
CA GLU A 177 -13.23 18.75 3.42
C GLU A 177 -12.68 18.60 2.00
N ARG A 178 -12.14 17.42 1.66
CA ARG A 178 -11.50 17.17 0.37
C ARG A 178 -12.49 17.16 -0.78
N LEU A 179 -13.59 16.42 -0.65
CA LEU A 179 -14.62 16.38 -1.69
C LEU A 179 -15.31 17.74 -1.85
N GLY A 180 -15.39 18.55 -0.79
CA GLY A 180 -15.97 19.89 -0.83
C GLY A 180 -15.21 20.92 -1.67
N ARG A 181 -13.97 20.64 -2.09
CA ARG A 181 -13.12 21.60 -2.83
C ARG A 181 -13.60 21.89 -4.25
N PHE A 182 -14.22 20.91 -4.89
CA PHE A 182 -14.81 21.07 -6.21
C PHE A 182 -16.16 20.35 -6.25
N GLN A 183 -17.24 21.12 -6.44
CA GLN A 183 -18.60 20.60 -6.48
C GLN A 183 -19.34 21.24 -7.65
N VAL A 184 -20.15 20.44 -8.33
CA VAL A 184 -21.03 20.89 -9.41
C VAL A 184 -22.48 20.58 -9.06
N GLN A 185 -23.36 21.47 -9.52
CA GLN A 185 -24.80 21.25 -9.54
C GLN A 185 -25.27 21.41 -10.98
N THR A 186 -25.52 20.29 -11.64
CA THR A 186 -26.06 20.22 -13.00
C THR A 186 -27.46 19.60 -12.98
N PRO A 187 -28.24 19.69 -14.07
CA PRO A 187 -29.50 18.95 -14.21
C PRO A 187 -29.35 17.43 -14.19
N ASP A 188 -28.14 16.88 -14.42
CA ASP A 188 -27.89 15.45 -14.41
C ASP A 188 -27.27 14.98 -13.08
N VAL A 189 -28.02 14.16 -12.36
CA VAL A 189 -27.57 13.56 -11.09
C VAL A 189 -26.38 12.61 -11.28
N HIS A 190 -26.19 12.02 -12.47
CA HIS A 190 -25.05 11.16 -12.76
C HIS A 190 -23.75 11.96 -12.85
N THR A 191 -23.78 13.07 -13.58
CA THR A 191 -22.68 14.04 -13.62
C THR A 191 -22.34 14.54 -12.21
N ASN A 192 -23.35 14.94 -11.43
CA ASN A 192 -23.14 15.45 -10.08
C ASN A 192 -22.44 14.39 -9.20
N ARG A 193 -22.92 13.14 -9.14
CA ARG A 193 -22.28 12.11 -8.28
C ARG A 193 -20.88 11.72 -8.74
N MET A 194 -20.61 11.76 -10.05
CA MET A 194 -19.27 11.42 -10.57
C MET A 194 -18.27 12.50 -10.21
N VAL A 195 -18.58 13.76 -10.49
CA VAL A 195 -17.68 14.88 -10.20
C VAL A 195 -17.53 15.10 -8.70
N ASN A 196 -18.63 15.05 -7.94
CA ASN A 196 -18.65 15.46 -6.55
C ASN A 196 -18.14 14.40 -5.57
N ILE A 197 -18.13 13.12 -5.97
CA ILE A 197 -17.82 12.00 -5.08
C ILE A 197 -16.90 10.99 -5.76
N TRP A 198 -17.41 10.22 -6.72
CA TRP A 198 -16.75 8.97 -7.11
C TRP A 198 -15.45 9.16 -7.88
N ASN A 199 -15.38 10.13 -8.79
CA ASN A 199 -14.16 10.41 -9.54
C ASN A 199 -13.07 10.99 -8.62
N ALA A 200 -13.43 11.96 -7.77
CA ALA A 200 -12.51 12.54 -6.79
C ALA A 200 -12.01 11.50 -5.76
N TYR A 201 -12.89 10.62 -5.30
CA TYR A 201 -12.53 9.50 -4.43
C TYR A 201 -11.53 8.57 -5.14
N GLN A 202 -11.81 8.20 -6.39
CA GLN A 202 -10.91 7.35 -7.18
C GLN A 202 -9.54 8.02 -7.42
N MET A 203 -9.49 9.33 -7.64
CA MET A 203 -8.23 10.08 -7.78
C MET A 203 -7.35 10.00 -6.53
N MET A 204 -7.94 10.04 -5.34
CA MET A 204 -7.20 9.80 -4.08
C MET A 204 -6.69 8.36 -4.01
N VAL A 205 -7.50 7.38 -4.43
CA VAL A 205 -7.10 5.97 -4.45
C VAL A 205 -5.93 5.75 -5.41
N THR A 206 -5.99 6.23 -6.66
CA THR A 206 -4.89 6.08 -7.62
C THR A 206 -3.65 6.85 -7.18
N PHE A 207 -3.79 8.04 -6.60
CA PHE A 207 -2.63 8.76 -6.03
C PHE A 207 -1.90 7.96 -4.94
N ASN A 208 -2.64 7.24 -4.09
CA ASN A 208 -2.09 6.45 -3.00
C ASN A 208 -1.50 5.11 -3.48
N PHE A 209 -2.24 4.39 -4.35
CA PHE A 209 -1.90 3.02 -4.74
C PHE A 209 -1.20 2.93 -6.11
N SER A 210 -1.15 3.99 -6.90
CA SER A 210 -0.69 3.96 -8.29
C SER A 210 -1.41 2.82 -9.03
N ARG A 211 -0.66 1.79 -9.45
CA ARG A 211 -1.14 0.56 -10.05
C ARG A 211 -0.57 -0.66 -9.31
N SER A 212 -0.24 -0.52 -8.02
CA SER A 212 0.43 -1.56 -7.24
C SER A 212 -0.51 -2.71 -6.89
N THR A 213 -1.70 -2.40 -6.35
CA THR A 213 -2.55 -3.40 -5.69
C THR A 213 -4.03 -3.16 -5.98
N SER A 214 -4.69 -4.19 -6.49
CA SER A 214 -6.14 -4.27 -6.67
C SER A 214 -6.57 -5.74 -6.75
N TYR A 215 -7.81 -6.02 -7.14
CA TYR A 215 -8.22 -7.41 -7.43
C TYR A 215 -7.72 -7.94 -8.78
N PHE A 216 -6.99 -7.12 -9.54
CA PHE A 216 -6.34 -7.52 -10.79
C PHE A 216 -4.81 -7.38 -10.69
N GLU A 217 -4.33 -6.31 -10.07
CA GLU A 217 -2.92 -6.04 -9.82
C GLU A 217 -2.50 -6.67 -8.49
N SER A 218 -1.56 -7.63 -8.52
CA SER A 218 -1.32 -8.55 -7.40
C SER A 218 -0.59 -7.95 -6.18
N GLY A 219 -0.09 -6.71 -6.25
CA GLY A 219 0.71 -6.13 -5.17
C GLY A 219 2.17 -6.59 -5.12
N ILE A 220 2.66 -7.31 -6.13
CA ILE A 220 4.03 -7.86 -6.15
C ILE A 220 4.97 -7.02 -7.03
N GLY A 221 4.81 -7.06 -8.35
CA GLY A 221 5.83 -6.54 -9.28
C GLY A 221 5.76 -5.04 -9.57
N ARG A 222 4.59 -4.41 -9.38
CA ARG A 222 4.37 -3.00 -9.71
C ARG A 222 4.49 -2.11 -8.50
N GLY A 223 5.36 -1.11 -8.62
CA GLY A 223 5.52 -0.03 -7.65
C GLY A 223 4.70 1.20 -8.03
N ILE A 224 5.29 2.37 -7.78
CA ILE A 224 4.73 3.65 -8.19
C ILE A 224 5.32 4.02 -9.57
N GLY A 225 4.48 4.02 -10.61
CA GLY A 225 4.92 4.34 -11.98
C GLY A 225 5.23 5.82 -12.13
N PHE A 226 6.30 6.16 -12.85
CA PHE A 226 6.73 7.55 -13.05
C PHE A 226 5.69 8.33 -13.85
N ARG A 227 5.37 7.85 -15.06
CA ARG A 227 4.28 8.37 -15.89
C ARG A 227 2.92 8.28 -15.20
N ASP A 228 2.61 7.15 -14.56
CA ASP A 228 1.30 6.94 -13.92
C ASP A 228 1.05 7.97 -12.82
N SER A 229 2.03 8.21 -11.96
CA SER A 229 1.91 9.17 -10.87
C SER A 229 1.82 10.61 -11.35
N ASN A 230 2.58 10.96 -12.39
CA ASN A 230 2.48 12.29 -12.99
C ASN A 230 1.07 12.55 -13.57
N GLN A 231 0.46 11.55 -14.22
CA GLN A 231 -0.92 11.64 -14.70
C GLN A 231 -1.95 11.67 -13.57
N ASP A 232 -1.80 10.81 -12.55
CA ASP A 232 -2.70 10.74 -11.40
C ASP A 232 -2.75 12.09 -10.67
N MET A 233 -1.61 12.79 -10.58
CA MET A 233 -1.56 14.13 -9.99
C MET A 233 -2.41 15.17 -10.72
N LEU A 234 -2.61 15.06 -12.03
CA LEU A 234 -3.43 16.02 -12.79
C LEU A 234 -4.88 16.06 -12.27
N GLY A 235 -5.41 14.93 -11.83
CA GLY A 235 -6.72 14.84 -11.18
C GLY A 235 -6.68 15.11 -9.69
N PHE A 236 -5.56 14.87 -9.02
CA PHE A 236 -5.48 14.88 -7.56
C PHE A 236 -5.08 16.23 -6.94
N MET A 237 -4.33 17.07 -7.65
CA MET A 237 -3.68 18.26 -7.08
C MET A 237 -4.62 19.21 -6.32
N HIS A 238 -5.82 19.45 -6.83
CA HIS A 238 -6.82 20.31 -6.18
C HIS A 238 -7.31 19.75 -4.83
N LEU A 239 -7.27 18.42 -4.63
CA LEU A 239 -7.67 17.77 -3.38
C LEU A 239 -6.61 17.94 -2.28
N ASP A 240 -5.33 17.79 -2.63
CA ASP A 240 -4.22 17.89 -1.67
C ASP A 240 -2.93 18.41 -2.36
N PRO A 241 -2.77 19.74 -2.47
CA PRO A 241 -1.63 20.34 -3.15
C PRO A 241 -0.30 20.04 -2.46
N ALA A 242 -0.28 19.99 -1.12
CA ALA A 242 0.94 19.73 -0.37
C ALA A 242 1.50 18.33 -0.64
N ARG A 243 0.63 17.30 -0.66
CA ARG A 243 1.05 15.94 -1.02
C ARG A 243 1.47 15.84 -2.49
N SER A 244 0.83 16.60 -3.37
CA SER A 244 1.21 16.65 -4.79
C SER A 244 2.59 17.28 -4.99
N ARG A 245 2.89 18.36 -4.27
CA ARG A 245 4.23 18.97 -4.23
C ARG A 245 5.29 17.94 -3.85
N GLN A 246 5.06 17.23 -2.75
CA GLN A 246 5.99 16.19 -2.29
C GLN A 246 6.14 15.07 -3.32
N ARG A 247 5.05 14.62 -3.95
CA ARG A 247 5.11 13.56 -4.97
C ARG A 247 5.92 13.98 -6.20
N ILE A 248 5.81 15.24 -6.65
CA ILE A 248 6.64 15.77 -7.75
C ILE A 248 8.12 15.69 -7.39
N LEU A 249 8.50 16.08 -6.17
CA LEU A 249 9.89 16.04 -5.70
C LEU A 249 10.38 14.59 -5.55
N ASP A 250 9.56 13.70 -5.00
CA ASP A 250 9.86 12.26 -4.90
C ASP A 250 10.13 11.66 -6.29
N LEU A 251 9.28 11.94 -7.28
CA LEU A 251 9.46 11.47 -8.67
C LEU A 251 10.72 12.07 -9.31
N ALA A 252 10.90 13.39 -9.23
CA ALA A 252 12.07 14.05 -9.79
C ALA A 252 13.38 13.53 -9.18
N SER A 253 13.35 13.12 -7.90
CA SER A 253 14.52 12.54 -7.23
C SER A 253 15.03 11.25 -7.87
N THR A 254 14.16 10.53 -8.59
CA THR A 254 14.50 9.28 -9.29
C THR A 254 14.97 9.53 -10.72
N GLN A 255 15.01 10.78 -11.19
CA GLN A 255 15.48 11.10 -12.54
C GLN A 255 16.99 10.95 -12.64
N MET A 256 17.50 10.40 -13.74
CA MET A 256 18.93 10.33 -14.03
C MET A 256 19.46 11.70 -14.53
N PRO A 257 20.77 12.00 -14.37
CA PRO A 257 21.35 13.25 -14.85
C PRO A 257 21.20 13.50 -16.36
N SER A 258 21.00 12.44 -17.15
CA SER A 258 20.75 12.49 -18.59
C SER A 258 19.35 13.03 -18.94
N GLY A 259 18.44 13.08 -17.97
CA GLY A 259 17.01 13.37 -18.15
C GLY A 259 16.13 12.13 -18.25
N GLU A 260 16.71 10.94 -18.37
CA GLU A 260 15.98 9.66 -18.28
C GLU A 260 15.33 9.50 -16.90
N ALA A 261 14.20 8.80 -16.83
CA ALA A 261 13.58 8.42 -15.56
C ALA A 261 13.51 6.89 -15.47
N TYR A 262 13.57 6.36 -14.25
CA TYR A 262 13.07 5.01 -14.00
C TYR A 262 11.59 4.94 -14.37
N HIS A 263 11.17 3.83 -14.97
CA HIS A 263 9.76 3.66 -15.36
C HIS A 263 8.83 3.53 -14.13
N GLN A 264 9.35 2.98 -13.04
CA GLN A 264 8.69 2.94 -11.73
C GLN A 264 9.69 3.01 -10.57
N TYR A 265 9.22 3.39 -9.38
CA TYR A 265 9.98 3.33 -8.13
C TYR A 265 9.26 2.52 -7.06
N GLN A 266 10.02 1.97 -6.11
CA GLN A 266 9.50 1.12 -5.04
C GLN A 266 8.82 1.98 -3.95
N PRO A 267 7.54 1.74 -3.60
CA PRO A 267 6.81 2.61 -2.66
C PRO A 267 7.47 2.75 -1.28
N MET A 268 8.05 1.66 -0.76
CA MET A 268 8.63 1.62 0.59
C MET A 268 9.97 2.37 0.69
N THR A 269 10.84 2.22 -0.31
CA THR A 269 12.20 2.80 -0.29
C THR A 269 12.28 4.12 -1.06
N LYS A 270 11.25 4.43 -1.84
CA LYS A 270 11.23 5.48 -2.87
C LYS A 270 12.31 5.32 -3.96
N GLN A 271 13.00 4.18 -4.02
CA GLN A 271 14.09 3.93 -4.97
C GLN A 271 13.60 3.53 -6.36
N GLY A 272 14.22 4.06 -7.40
CA GLY A 272 13.96 3.66 -8.79
C GLY A 272 14.12 2.14 -8.96
N ASN A 273 13.14 1.50 -9.59
CA ASN A 273 13.13 0.06 -9.78
C ASN A 273 13.66 -0.29 -11.18
N ALA A 274 14.90 -0.78 -11.22
CA ALA A 274 15.57 -1.23 -12.44
C ALA A 274 14.99 -2.53 -13.03
N GLU A 275 14.22 -3.32 -12.27
CA GLU A 275 13.67 -4.61 -12.69
C GLU A 275 12.57 -4.49 -13.75
N ILE A 276 11.86 -3.35 -13.81
CA ILE A 276 10.90 -3.04 -14.87
C ILE A 276 11.55 -2.22 -16.01
N GLY A 277 12.83 -1.88 -15.86
CA GLY A 277 13.63 -1.20 -16.87
C GLY A 277 13.52 0.33 -16.88
N GLY A 278 14.17 0.91 -17.89
CA GLY A 278 14.12 2.33 -18.25
C GLY A 278 13.98 2.48 -19.77
N ASN A 279 14.34 3.64 -20.31
CA ASN A 279 14.28 3.96 -21.74
C ASN A 279 12.86 3.95 -22.35
N PHE A 280 11.82 4.25 -21.55
CA PHE A 280 10.50 4.64 -22.05
C PHE A 280 10.54 6.15 -22.31
N ASN A 281 10.57 6.55 -23.58
CA ASN A 281 11.04 7.89 -23.92
C ASN A 281 9.99 8.99 -23.71
N ASP A 282 8.74 8.63 -23.39
CA ASP A 282 7.70 9.58 -22.99
C ASP A 282 7.77 9.96 -21.50
N ASP A 283 8.33 9.09 -20.65
CA ASP A 283 8.38 9.26 -19.18
C ASP A 283 8.82 10.68 -18.75
N PRO A 284 9.98 11.22 -19.21
CA PRO A 284 10.48 12.49 -18.69
C PRO A 284 9.52 13.67 -18.89
N LEU A 285 8.77 13.71 -20.00
CA LEU A 285 7.88 14.84 -20.29
C LEU A 285 6.66 14.88 -19.37
N TRP A 286 6.26 13.76 -18.76
CA TRP A 286 5.17 13.73 -17.79
C TRP A 286 5.49 14.55 -16.53
N LEU A 287 6.76 14.61 -16.10
CA LEU A 287 7.19 15.45 -14.98
C LEU A 287 6.99 16.95 -15.28
N VAL A 288 7.23 17.35 -16.53
CA VAL A 288 7.01 18.73 -16.98
C VAL A 288 5.53 19.06 -16.94
N LEU A 289 4.68 18.17 -17.45
CA LEU A 289 3.23 18.37 -17.47
C LEU A 289 2.67 18.49 -16.04
N ALA A 290 3.04 17.58 -15.15
CA ALA A 290 2.60 17.62 -13.76
C ALA A 290 3.09 18.89 -13.05
N SER A 291 4.37 19.25 -13.18
CA SER A 291 4.91 20.47 -12.56
C SER A 291 4.21 21.73 -13.06
N ALA A 292 3.90 21.80 -14.36
CA ALA A 292 3.14 22.90 -14.92
C ALA A 292 1.69 22.94 -14.39
N ALA A 293 1.03 21.79 -14.24
CA ALA A 293 -0.31 21.70 -13.66
C ALA A 293 -0.31 22.14 -12.18
N TYR A 294 0.68 21.73 -11.41
CA TYR A 294 0.84 22.15 -10.01
C TYR A 294 1.00 23.67 -9.88
N LEU A 295 1.84 24.28 -10.71
CA LEU A 295 2.03 25.73 -10.73
C LEU A 295 0.74 26.47 -11.10
N LYS A 296 -0.05 25.93 -12.04
CA LYS A 296 -1.36 26.51 -12.42
C LYS A 296 -2.37 26.43 -11.28
N GLU A 297 -2.39 25.32 -10.54
CA GLU A 297 -3.32 25.11 -9.43
C GLU A 297 -2.96 25.97 -8.21
N THR A 298 -1.67 26.09 -7.88
CA THR A 298 -1.22 26.62 -6.59
C THR A 298 -0.56 27.99 -6.65
N ASN A 299 -0.04 28.38 -7.82
CA ASN A 299 0.88 29.50 -7.98
C ASN A 299 2.13 29.42 -7.07
N ASP A 300 2.49 28.23 -6.59
CA ASP A 300 3.69 28.00 -5.75
C ASP A 300 4.94 27.85 -6.61
N TRP A 301 5.49 28.98 -7.07
CA TRP A 301 6.73 29.02 -7.84
C TRP A 301 7.97 28.57 -7.06
N SER A 302 7.90 28.49 -5.73
CA SER A 302 9.03 28.07 -4.90
C SER A 302 9.47 26.64 -5.20
N ILE A 303 8.55 25.78 -5.65
CA ILE A 303 8.84 24.38 -6.00
C ILE A 303 9.95 24.27 -7.06
N LEU A 304 10.06 25.24 -7.97
CA LEU A 304 11.06 25.22 -9.04
C LEU A 304 12.50 25.39 -8.52
N ALA A 305 12.65 26.01 -7.34
CA ALA A 305 13.93 26.24 -6.69
C ALA A 305 14.31 25.13 -5.70
N GLU A 306 13.41 24.17 -5.42
CA GLU A 306 13.67 23.09 -4.48
C GLU A 306 14.86 22.23 -4.93
N PRO A 307 15.85 21.97 -4.05
CA PRO A 307 16.96 21.10 -4.36
C PRO A 307 16.49 19.63 -4.38
N VAL A 308 16.60 19.00 -5.55
CA VAL A 308 16.22 17.61 -5.78
C VAL A 308 17.45 16.85 -6.28
N PRO A 309 17.81 15.68 -5.71
CA PRO A 309 18.93 14.88 -6.20
C PRO A 309 18.58 14.21 -7.53
N PHE A 310 19.58 13.91 -8.35
CA PHE A 310 19.43 12.95 -9.45
C PHE A 310 19.75 11.54 -8.96
N ASP A 311 18.99 10.55 -9.43
CA ASP A 311 19.19 9.12 -9.12
C ASP A 311 19.31 8.86 -7.59
N GLN A 312 18.60 9.68 -6.80
CA GLN A 312 18.62 9.69 -5.33
C GLN A 312 20.03 9.75 -4.72
N LYS A 313 21.01 10.28 -5.46
CA LYS A 313 22.39 10.35 -5.03
C LYS A 313 22.63 11.62 -4.21
N PRO A 314 22.98 11.54 -2.92
CA PRO A 314 23.31 12.72 -2.13
C PRO A 314 24.46 13.52 -2.76
N GLY A 315 24.36 14.84 -2.77
CA GLY A 315 25.34 15.74 -3.37
C GLY A 315 25.16 15.97 -4.88
N SER A 316 24.12 15.39 -5.48
CA SER A 316 23.76 15.63 -6.90
C SER A 316 22.61 16.63 -7.05
N GLU A 317 22.22 17.31 -5.97
CA GLU A 317 21.02 18.14 -5.94
C GLU A 317 21.10 19.31 -6.93
N ALA A 318 20.02 19.49 -7.67
CA ALA A 318 19.79 20.66 -8.50
C ALA A 318 18.37 21.19 -8.27
N PRO A 319 18.09 22.47 -8.56
CA PRO A 319 16.73 22.97 -8.55
C PRO A 319 15.82 22.10 -9.42
N LEU A 320 14.57 21.84 -9.01
CA LEU A 320 13.58 21.11 -9.82
C LEU A 320 13.49 21.67 -11.24
N TYR A 321 13.64 22.98 -11.42
CA TYR A 321 13.68 23.60 -12.75
C TYR A 321 14.73 22.97 -13.69
N VAL A 322 15.90 22.59 -13.16
CA VAL A 322 16.95 21.89 -13.92
C VAL A 322 16.47 20.50 -14.34
N HIS A 323 15.77 19.76 -13.49
CA HIS A 323 15.15 18.48 -13.84
C HIS A 323 14.15 18.63 -14.99
N LEU A 324 13.32 19.70 -14.98
CA LEU A 324 12.39 19.97 -16.08
C LEU A 324 13.12 20.28 -17.39
N GLN A 325 14.21 21.06 -17.32
CA GLN A 325 15.06 21.34 -18.48
C GLN A 325 15.73 20.06 -19.02
N ARG A 326 16.19 19.17 -18.15
CA ARG A 326 16.74 17.85 -18.52
C ARG A 326 15.70 16.99 -19.20
N SER A 327 14.47 16.98 -18.71
CA SER A 327 13.36 16.24 -19.29
C SER A 327 13.06 16.69 -20.73
N ILE A 328 12.98 18.01 -20.97
CA ILE A 328 12.77 18.55 -22.32
C ILE A 328 13.97 18.26 -23.22
N ARG A 329 15.20 18.45 -22.69
CA ARG A 329 16.43 18.21 -23.43
C ARG A 329 16.57 16.74 -23.84
N TYR A 330 16.16 15.81 -22.98
CA TYR A 330 16.21 14.37 -23.23
C TYR A 330 15.51 14.00 -24.54
N THR A 331 14.31 14.53 -24.77
CA THR A 331 13.54 14.35 -26.01
C THR A 331 14.22 15.02 -27.20
N LEU A 332 14.66 16.27 -27.05
CA LEU A 332 15.30 17.03 -28.14
C LEU A 332 16.63 16.43 -28.61
N GLU A 333 17.35 15.74 -27.74
CA GLU A 333 18.59 15.03 -28.07
C GLU A 333 18.36 13.66 -28.71
N ARG A 334 17.12 13.16 -28.72
CA ARG A 334 16.73 11.83 -29.19
C ARG A 334 15.69 11.92 -30.28
N LEU A 335 16.01 12.65 -31.35
CA LEU A 335 15.16 12.73 -32.53
C LEU A 335 15.62 11.72 -33.59
N GLY A 336 14.66 11.07 -34.24
CA GLY A 336 14.90 10.20 -35.38
C GLY A 336 15.08 10.98 -36.69
N PRO A 337 15.23 10.27 -37.83
CA PRO A 337 15.51 10.87 -39.14
C PRO A 337 14.47 11.90 -39.62
N HIS A 338 13.23 11.82 -39.12
CA HIS A 338 12.13 12.72 -39.46
C HIS A 338 11.96 13.89 -38.49
N GLY A 339 12.87 14.06 -37.52
CA GLY A 339 12.76 15.09 -36.47
C GLY A 339 11.70 14.78 -35.39
N LEU A 340 11.19 13.54 -35.36
CA LEU A 340 10.26 13.06 -34.32
C LEU A 340 11.04 12.38 -33.18
N PRO A 341 10.54 12.42 -31.92
CA PRO A 341 11.18 11.70 -30.82
C PRO A 341 11.32 10.21 -31.11
N LEU A 342 12.50 9.66 -30.82
CA LEU A 342 12.72 8.21 -30.83
C LEU A 342 11.86 7.56 -29.75
N ILE A 343 11.23 6.43 -30.08
CA ILE A 343 10.33 5.73 -29.16
C ILE A 343 11.06 5.04 -27.99
N GLY A 344 12.36 4.78 -28.13
CA GLY A 344 13.11 4.01 -27.12
C GLY A 344 12.53 2.60 -27.02
N ARG A 345 12.14 2.18 -25.82
CA ARG A 345 11.48 0.90 -25.58
C ARG A 345 10.01 0.90 -25.99
N ALA A 346 9.30 1.95 -25.57
CA ALA A 346 7.91 2.24 -25.87
C ALA A 346 7.64 3.71 -25.49
N ASP A 347 6.49 4.24 -25.93
CA ASP A 347 5.92 5.48 -25.42
C ASP A 347 4.83 5.14 -24.37
N TRP A 348 3.81 6.01 -24.23
CA TRP A 348 2.67 5.79 -23.33
C TRP A 348 2.00 4.42 -23.53
N ASN A 349 2.01 3.88 -24.75
CA ASN A 349 1.58 2.52 -25.03
C ASN A 349 2.74 1.55 -24.78
N ASP A 350 2.80 0.98 -23.56
CA ASP A 350 3.85 0.05 -23.16
C ASP A 350 4.01 -1.16 -24.09
N CYS A 351 2.98 -1.52 -24.88
CA CYS A 351 2.97 -2.64 -25.82
C CYS A 351 3.47 -2.28 -27.24
N LEU A 352 3.77 -1.01 -27.54
CA LEU A 352 4.31 -0.59 -28.83
C LEU A 352 5.84 -0.71 -28.86
N ASN A 353 6.34 -1.95 -28.79
CA ASN A 353 7.77 -2.22 -28.64
C ASN A 353 8.49 -2.40 -29.98
N LEU A 354 8.78 -1.30 -30.68
CA LEU A 354 9.42 -1.34 -32.01
C LEU A 354 10.89 -1.81 -32.00
N ASN A 355 11.49 -1.97 -30.81
CA ASN A 355 12.89 -2.37 -30.63
C ASN A 355 13.07 -3.70 -29.87
N CYS A 356 11.98 -4.44 -29.63
CA CYS A 356 12.01 -5.75 -28.97
C CYS A 356 12.01 -6.87 -30.03
N TYR A 357 13.19 -7.37 -30.37
CA TYR A 357 13.38 -8.50 -31.29
C TYR A 357 14.09 -9.63 -30.54
N SER A 358 13.33 -10.49 -29.84
CA SER A 358 13.86 -11.66 -29.14
C SER A 358 13.26 -12.95 -29.69
N ASP A 359 14.11 -13.96 -29.84
CA ASP A 359 13.75 -15.34 -30.18
C ASP A 359 13.63 -16.24 -28.93
N THR A 360 13.85 -15.68 -27.74
CA THR A 360 13.82 -16.41 -26.46
C THR A 360 12.45 -16.29 -25.81
N PRO A 361 11.69 -17.40 -25.66
CA PRO A 361 10.37 -17.37 -25.02
C PRO A 361 10.43 -16.95 -23.55
N GLY A 362 9.39 -16.25 -23.10
CA GLY A 362 9.20 -15.88 -21.69
C GLY A 362 9.97 -14.65 -21.21
N GLN A 363 10.74 -13.99 -22.08
CA GLN A 363 11.37 -12.72 -21.72
C GLN A 363 10.35 -11.57 -21.70
N SER A 364 10.48 -10.67 -20.73
CA SER A 364 9.60 -9.51 -20.61
C SER A 364 9.90 -8.48 -21.71
N PHE A 365 8.86 -8.05 -22.42
CA PHE A 365 8.95 -6.94 -23.38
C PHE A 365 9.37 -5.62 -22.70
N GLN A 366 9.15 -5.49 -21.39
CA GLN A 366 9.52 -4.31 -20.60
C GLN A 366 11.02 -4.24 -20.28
N THR A 367 11.78 -5.33 -20.41
CA THR A 367 13.22 -5.34 -20.09
C THR A 367 14.12 -5.70 -21.28
N VAL A 368 13.62 -6.41 -22.29
CA VAL A 368 14.40 -6.81 -23.47
C VAL A 368 14.64 -5.65 -24.45
N THR A 369 15.89 -5.45 -24.89
CA THR A 369 16.22 -4.58 -26.04
C THR A 369 16.99 -5.40 -27.08
N GLY A 370 16.46 -5.48 -28.30
CA GLY A 370 17.07 -6.25 -29.40
C GLY A 370 17.90 -5.38 -30.37
N LYS A 371 17.66 -4.06 -30.38
CA LYS A 371 18.41 -3.05 -31.15
C LYS A 371 18.59 -1.78 -30.31
N ASP A 372 19.58 -0.96 -30.63
CA ASP A 372 20.01 0.23 -29.87
C ASP A 372 19.00 1.40 -29.83
N GLY A 373 17.76 1.18 -30.30
CA GLY A 373 16.68 2.16 -30.24
C GLY A 373 16.85 3.37 -31.16
N LYS A 374 17.89 3.38 -32.00
CA LYS A 374 18.23 4.53 -32.88
C LYS A 374 17.57 4.47 -34.25
N ILE A 375 17.03 3.32 -34.65
CA ILE A 375 16.36 3.12 -35.94
C ILE A 375 15.18 2.16 -35.75
N ALA A 376 13.96 2.71 -35.84
CA ALA A 376 12.76 1.96 -36.20
C ALA A 376 12.41 2.30 -37.65
#